data_AF-A0A2E9NMK9-F1
#
_entry.id   AF-A0A2E9NMK9-F1
#
_cell.length_a   1.000
_cell.length_b   1.000
_cell.length_c   1.000
_cell.angle_alpha   90.00
_cell.angle_beta   90.00
_cell.angle_gamma   90.00
#
_symmetry.space_group_name_H-M   'P 1'
#
loop_
_entity.id
_entity.type
_entity.pdbx_description
1 polymer ?
#
loop_
_entity_poly.entity_id
_entity_poly.type
_entity_poly.pdbx_seq_one_letter_code
_entity_poly.pdbx_strand_id
1 'polypeptide(L)'
;MMARLSTGRTLVGAAILCGMVLVATAGVITQFEPQTPTRNRLEAAAELFEQECAACHGSDPSGGRAVSLFDQAWLDSVDDDAIITAIEQGVADTEMPPFADLLDAPEVWALVQFIRRRTGSFVEAPAFVPGADGEVIGSERHTFRIETIVDGLETPWALAFLPDGRMLVTERRGTLRIIADGELSEPVAGTPEVWERQDAGMLDVAIHPQYADNGWIYLSYSEVMPGHTPSASEATPGMPPGRDPPSPPNMEVFVRGRINDDGEWVDQEVIYRAPLDLYTSSDTHYGTRLVFDDADHLFFSIGERDVMAHAQDLAVPLGKIHRVNDDGTIPGDNPFAGRDGVVPSIWSYGHRNPQGLAWHPETGALWESEHGPSAGDEINVVDPGRNYGWGVISSGIQRGITEVSREGMESPIVYFTPTLAPAGIEFYSGDPFPGWTNSLLVGGLWGQELRRLEITGREVTHQEVLFAQFGRVRDVVVGPDGYVYVARQDPTGGGTGVALTASTPGSIIRLVPSVLRDARLL
;
A
#
# COMPACT_ATOMS: atom_id res chain seq x y z
N MET A 1 15.63 72.15 -52.52
CA MET A 1 14.52 72.28 -53.49
C MET A 1 13.37 71.40 -52.98
N MET A 2 12.20 72.00 -52.75
CA MET A 2 10.85 71.49 -52.38
C MET A 2 10.53 69.99 -52.66
N ALA A 3 9.55 69.29 -52.07
CA ALA A 3 8.63 69.39 -50.93
C ALA A 3 7.69 68.13 -50.96
N ARG A 4 7.18 67.70 -49.79
CA ARG A 4 5.80 67.20 -49.46
C ARG A 4 5.13 66.06 -50.29
N LEU A 5 4.76 64.91 -49.69
CA LEU A 5 3.54 64.52 -48.91
C LEU A 5 2.31 64.04 -49.74
N SER A 6 1.71 62.94 -49.23
CA SER A 6 0.26 62.57 -49.26
C SER A 6 -0.31 62.08 -50.62
N THR A 7 -1.23 61.11 -50.76
CA THR A 7 -2.47 60.81 -50.00
C THR A 7 -3.04 59.45 -50.46
N GLY A 8 -3.84 58.78 -49.62
CA GLY A 8 -4.40 57.44 -49.88
C GLY A 8 -5.59 57.37 -50.84
N ARG A 9 -6.08 56.14 -51.05
CA ARG A 9 -7.41 55.87 -51.62
C ARG A 9 -7.83 54.40 -51.41
N THR A 10 -8.98 54.22 -50.76
CA THR A 10 -9.83 53.04 -50.79
C THR A 10 -10.60 52.98 -52.10
N LEU A 11 -10.79 51.79 -52.68
CA LEU A 11 -11.90 51.49 -53.60
C LEU A 11 -12.17 49.98 -53.64
N VAL A 12 -13.47 49.67 -53.58
CA VAL A 12 -14.10 48.35 -53.55
C VAL A 12 -14.43 47.90 -54.99
N GLY A 13 -14.25 46.60 -55.25
CA GLY A 13 -15.17 45.81 -56.09
C GLY A 13 -14.66 45.35 -57.47
N ALA A 14 -14.46 44.03 -57.62
CA ALA A 14 -15.07 43.21 -58.69
C ALA A 14 -14.65 41.73 -58.54
N ALA A 15 -15.64 40.84 -58.59
CA ALA A 15 -15.52 39.40 -58.44
C ALA A 15 -15.04 38.71 -59.72
N ILE A 16 -14.25 37.62 -59.57
CA ILE A 16 -14.11 36.56 -60.57
C ILE A 16 -14.14 35.21 -59.86
N LEU A 17 -15.09 34.36 -60.28
CA LEU A 17 -15.24 32.95 -59.92
C LEU A 17 -14.06 32.11 -60.46
N CYS A 18 -13.54 31.21 -59.63
CA CYS A 18 -12.95 29.95 -60.09
C CYS A 18 -13.33 28.83 -59.10
N GLY A 19 -13.85 27.74 -59.67
CA GLY A 19 -14.52 26.66 -58.95
C GLY A 19 -13.61 25.83 -58.06
N MET A 20 -14.09 25.55 -56.85
CA MET A 20 -13.55 24.51 -55.99
C MET A 20 -14.13 23.16 -56.41
N VAL A 21 -13.24 22.24 -56.78
CA VAL A 21 -13.53 20.80 -56.82
C VAL A 21 -13.57 20.31 -55.38
N LEU A 22 -14.78 20.02 -54.89
CA LEU A 22 -15.01 19.32 -53.62
C LEU A 22 -14.72 17.83 -53.83
N VAL A 23 -13.56 17.37 -53.36
CA VAL A 23 -13.30 15.94 -53.15
C VAL A 23 -13.99 15.55 -51.85
N ALA A 24 -15.14 14.89 -51.96
CA ALA A 24 -15.79 14.25 -50.82
C ALA A 24 -14.98 13.02 -50.43
N THR A 25 -14.12 13.16 -49.41
CA THR A 25 -13.66 12.01 -48.63
C THR A 25 -14.73 11.73 -47.58
N ALA A 26 -15.41 10.59 -47.72
CA ALA A 26 -16.29 10.08 -46.69
C ALA A 26 -15.43 9.71 -45.48
N GLY A 27 -15.28 10.64 -44.55
CA GLY A 27 -14.79 10.34 -43.21
C GLY A 27 -15.81 9.44 -42.53
N VAL A 28 -15.40 8.22 -42.21
CA VAL A 28 -16.11 7.39 -41.23
C VAL A 28 -16.01 8.13 -39.91
N ILE A 29 -17.03 8.92 -39.58
CA ILE A 29 -17.23 9.41 -38.23
C ILE A 29 -17.65 8.18 -37.44
N THR A 30 -16.69 7.55 -36.76
CA THR A 30 -17.00 6.63 -35.68
C THR A 30 -17.80 7.42 -34.66
N GLN A 31 -19.11 7.22 -34.63
CA GLN A 31 -19.91 7.64 -33.50
C GLN A 31 -19.31 6.96 -32.27
N PHE A 32 -18.68 7.74 -31.41
CA PHE A 32 -18.43 7.32 -30.04
C PHE A 32 -19.81 7.14 -29.42
N GLU A 33 -20.28 5.90 -29.38
CA GLU A 33 -21.34 5.56 -28.44
C GLU A 33 -20.81 5.89 -27.05
N PRO A 34 -21.51 6.70 -26.25
CA PRO A 34 -21.16 6.88 -24.86
C PRO A 34 -21.21 5.49 -24.23
N GLN A 35 -20.03 4.98 -23.84
CA GLN A 35 -19.94 3.75 -23.07
C GLN A 35 -20.91 3.90 -21.89
N THR A 36 -21.90 3.01 -21.83
CA THR A 36 -22.74 2.89 -20.64
C THR A 36 -21.79 2.79 -19.44
N PRO A 37 -22.03 3.49 -18.31
CA PRO A 37 -21.17 3.35 -17.16
C PRO A 37 -21.08 1.86 -16.82
N THR A 38 -19.92 1.25 -17.07
CA THR A 38 -19.69 -0.15 -16.67
C THR A 38 -19.94 -0.22 -15.18
N ARG A 39 -20.99 -0.92 -14.77
CA ARG A 39 -21.40 -1.07 -13.36
C ARG A 39 -20.21 -1.58 -12.54
N ASN A 40 -20.16 -1.19 -11.26
CA ASN A 40 -19.18 -1.75 -10.34
C ASN A 40 -19.46 -3.25 -10.18
N ARG A 41 -18.45 -4.11 -10.33
CA ARG A 41 -18.63 -5.57 -10.19
C ARG A 41 -19.09 -5.98 -8.79
N LEU A 42 -18.77 -5.21 -7.76
CA LEU A 42 -19.29 -5.48 -6.42
C LEU A 42 -20.80 -5.26 -6.31
N GLU A 43 -21.33 -4.22 -6.97
CA GLU A 43 -22.78 -3.98 -7.03
C GLU A 43 -23.46 -5.08 -7.84
N ALA A 44 -22.84 -5.49 -8.96
CA ALA A 44 -23.31 -6.62 -9.75
C ALA A 44 -23.29 -7.94 -8.96
N ALA A 45 -22.25 -8.20 -8.17
CA ALA A 45 -22.16 -9.40 -7.34
C ALA A 45 -23.21 -9.44 -6.21
N ALA A 46 -23.51 -8.28 -5.60
CA ALA A 46 -24.59 -8.19 -4.62
C ALA A 46 -25.96 -8.48 -5.27
N GLU A 47 -26.23 -7.90 -6.45
CA GLU A 47 -27.45 -8.19 -7.22
C GLU A 47 -27.53 -9.67 -7.62
N LEU A 48 -26.41 -10.25 -8.03
CA LEU A 48 -26.30 -11.64 -8.44
C LEU A 48 -26.55 -12.59 -7.25
N PHE A 49 -25.97 -12.29 -6.09
CA PHE A 49 -26.20 -13.05 -4.87
C PHE A 49 -27.68 -13.03 -4.47
N GLU A 50 -28.34 -11.87 -4.54
CA GLU A 50 -29.77 -11.75 -4.26
C GLU A 50 -30.64 -12.56 -5.23
N GLN A 51 -30.23 -12.67 -6.50
CA GLN A 51 -30.96 -13.42 -7.53
C GLN A 51 -30.77 -14.94 -7.39
N GLU A 52 -29.53 -15.37 -7.20
CA GLU A 52 -29.16 -16.79 -7.35
C GLU A 52 -28.95 -17.52 -6.01
N CYS A 53 -28.57 -16.81 -4.94
CA CYS A 53 -28.12 -17.43 -3.69
C CYS A 53 -29.05 -17.15 -2.50
N ALA A 54 -29.57 -15.93 -2.37
CA ALA A 54 -30.26 -15.46 -1.16
C ALA A 54 -31.56 -16.23 -0.86
N ALA A 55 -32.25 -16.77 -1.87
CA ALA A 55 -33.47 -17.57 -1.67
C ALA A 55 -33.23 -18.88 -0.87
N CYS A 56 -31.98 -19.36 -0.83
CA CYS A 56 -31.57 -20.51 -0.03
C CYS A 56 -30.81 -20.07 1.22
N HIS A 57 -29.80 -19.21 1.07
CA HIS A 57 -28.85 -18.88 2.13
C HIS A 57 -29.26 -17.66 2.98
N GLY A 58 -30.30 -16.93 2.61
CA GLY A 58 -30.65 -15.65 3.23
C GLY A 58 -29.67 -14.53 2.84
N SER A 59 -30.02 -13.29 3.22
CA SER A 59 -29.22 -12.07 2.94
C SER A 59 -28.49 -11.53 4.18
N ASP A 60 -28.50 -12.30 5.27
CA ASP A 60 -27.90 -11.98 6.57
C ASP A 60 -27.43 -13.25 7.32
N PRO A 61 -26.76 -13.13 8.48
CA PRO A 61 -26.23 -14.27 9.21
C PRO A 61 -27.28 -15.27 9.74
N SER A 62 -28.57 -14.93 9.74
CA SER A 62 -29.63 -15.83 10.22
C SER A 62 -29.90 -17.01 9.29
N GLY A 63 -29.47 -16.90 8.03
CA GLY A 63 -29.64 -17.95 7.04
C GLY A 63 -31.03 -17.97 6.39
N GLY A 64 -31.33 -19.05 5.69
CA GLY A 64 -32.61 -19.27 5.05
C GLY A 64 -33.05 -20.72 5.13
N ARG A 65 -33.34 -21.32 3.98
CA ARG A 65 -33.59 -22.76 3.86
C ARG A 65 -32.31 -23.58 4.02
N ALA A 66 -31.18 -22.97 3.67
CA ALA A 66 -29.82 -23.46 3.90
C ALA A 66 -29.12 -22.58 4.94
N VAL A 67 -27.95 -23.04 5.40
CA VAL A 67 -27.07 -22.25 6.28
C VAL A 67 -26.66 -20.94 5.62
N SER A 68 -26.47 -19.89 6.42
CA SER A 68 -25.96 -18.62 5.89
C SER A 68 -24.55 -18.80 5.33
N LEU A 69 -24.26 -18.12 4.23
CA LEU A 69 -22.90 -17.97 3.71
C LEU A 69 -22.15 -16.84 4.43
N PHE A 70 -22.84 -16.08 5.30
CA PHE A 70 -22.26 -14.99 6.06
C PHE A 70 -21.86 -15.41 7.48
N ASP A 71 -21.15 -16.52 7.58
CA ASP A 71 -20.64 -17.08 8.83
C ASP A 71 -19.10 -17.07 8.83
N GLN A 72 -18.52 -16.32 9.76
CA GLN A 72 -17.06 -16.12 9.81
C GLN A 72 -16.32 -17.43 10.11
N ALA A 73 -16.81 -18.25 11.05
CA ALA A 73 -16.15 -19.48 11.44
C ALA A 73 -16.10 -20.50 10.29
N TRP A 74 -17.16 -20.55 9.47
CA TRP A 74 -17.18 -21.32 8.24
C TRP A 74 -16.16 -20.79 7.24
N LEU A 75 -16.14 -19.49 6.96
CA LEU A 75 -15.21 -18.86 6.01
C LEU A 75 -13.73 -18.95 6.42
N ASP A 76 -13.45 -19.10 7.71
CA ASP A 76 -12.11 -19.35 8.23
C ASP A 76 -11.69 -20.83 8.07
N SER A 77 -12.66 -21.74 7.89
CA SER A 77 -12.43 -23.19 7.78
C SER A 77 -12.38 -23.72 6.34
N VAL A 78 -12.66 -22.87 5.35
CA VAL A 78 -12.77 -23.24 3.94
C VAL A 78 -11.99 -22.26 3.06
N ASP A 79 -11.25 -22.79 2.09
CA ASP A 79 -10.56 -21.98 1.10
C ASP A 79 -11.50 -21.53 -0.02
N ASP A 80 -11.06 -20.53 -0.79
CA ASP A 80 -11.85 -19.98 -1.88
C ASP A 80 -12.07 -20.99 -3.01
N ASP A 81 -11.10 -21.86 -3.29
CA ASP A 81 -11.22 -22.90 -4.31
C ASP A 81 -12.35 -23.89 -4.00
N ALA A 82 -12.55 -24.24 -2.73
CA ALA A 82 -13.67 -25.08 -2.30
C ALA A 82 -15.01 -24.35 -2.43
N ILE A 83 -15.07 -23.04 -2.14
CA ILE A 83 -16.29 -22.24 -2.35
C ILE A 83 -16.60 -22.12 -3.85
N ILE A 84 -15.59 -21.82 -4.68
CA ILE A 84 -15.71 -21.75 -6.14
C ILE A 84 -16.21 -23.09 -6.68
N THR A 85 -15.58 -24.20 -6.28
CA THR A 85 -15.98 -25.55 -6.69
C THR A 85 -17.42 -25.84 -6.30
N ALA A 86 -17.85 -25.47 -5.10
CA ALA A 86 -19.23 -25.66 -4.66
C ALA A 86 -20.23 -24.84 -5.49
N ILE A 87 -19.89 -23.60 -5.87
CA ILE A 87 -20.72 -22.77 -6.75
C ILE A 87 -20.79 -23.38 -8.16
N GLU A 88 -19.64 -23.71 -8.75
CA GLU A 88 -19.57 -24.22 -10.12
C GLU A 88 -20.25 -25.57 -10.28
N GLN A 89 -20.00 -26.50 -9.36
CA GLN A 89 -20.41 -27.90 -9.46
C GLN A 89 -21.66 -28.24 -8.65
N GLY A 90 -22.13 -27.32 -7.81
CA GLY A 90 -23.15 -27.58 -6.81
C GLY A 90 -22.62 -28.46 -5.68
N VAL A 91 -23.50 -28.84 -4.75
CA VAL A 91 -23.15 -29.74 -3.64
C VAL A 91 -23.99 -31.00 -3.74
N ALA A 92 -23.32 -32.14 -3.94
CA ALA A 92 -23.97 -33.44 -4.07
C ALA A 92 -24.85 -33.75 -2.84
N ASP A 93 -25.97 -34.44 -3.09
CA ASP A 93 -26.97 -34.81 -2.07
C ASP A 93 -27.63 -33.61 -1.35
N THR A 94 -27.59 -32.41 -1.94
CA THR A 94 -28.28 -31.21 -1.46
C THR A 94 -29.18 -30.59 -2.54
N GLU A 95 -29.92 -29.53 -2.18
CA GLU A 95 -30.71 -28.73 -3.13
C GLU A 95 -29.85 -27.71 -3.93
N MET A 96 -28.53 -27.64 -3.73
CA MET A 96 -27.65 -26.67 -4.40
C MET A 96 -27.24 -27.17 -5.79
N PRO A 97 -27.78 -26.59 -6.89
CA PRO A 97 -27.42 -26.97 -8.24
C PRO A 97 -26.04 -26.44 -8.65
N PRO A 98 -25.44 -26.97 -9.72
CA PRO A 98 -24.28 -26.35 -10.36
C PRO A 98 -24.67 -25.02 -11.02
N PHE A 99 -23.81 -24.00 -10.88
CA PHE A 99 -23.98 -22.69 -11.52
C PHE A 99 -23.00 -22.43 -12.68
N ALA A 100 -22.12 -23.38 -13.03
CA ALA A 100 -21.13 -23.21 -14.09
C ALA A 100 -21.72 -22.94 -15.50
N ASP A 101 -22.97 -23.30 -15.74
CA ASP A 101 -23.67 -22.99 -17.00
C ASP A 101 -24.30 -21.58 -17.02
N LEU A 102 -24.43 -20.95 -15.84
CA LEU A 102 -25.07 -19.65 -15.67
C LEU A 102 -24.04 -18.53 -15.45
N LEU A 103 -22.96 -18.82 -14.73
CA LEU A 103 -21.98 -17.84 -14.27
C LEU A 103 -20.62 -18.10 -14.90
N ASP A 104 -19.94 -17.04 -15.32
CA ASP A 104 -18.53 -17.13 -15.71
C ASP A 104 -17.59 -17.07 -14.49
N ALA A 105 -16.32 -17.45 -14.68
CA ALA A 105 -15.33 -17.47 -13.60
C ALA A 105 -15.15 -16.10 -12.91
N PRO A 106 -15.09 -14.95 -13.63
CA PRO A 106 -15.12 -13.63 -13.01
C PRO A 106 -16.36 -13.35 -12.13
N GLU A 107 -17.54 -13.80 -12.54
CA GLU A 107 -18.78 -13.67 -11.75
C GLU A 107 -18.75 -14.53 -10.49
N VAL A 108 -18.29 -15.78 -10.60
CA VAL A 108 -18.11 -16.68 -9.45
C VAL A 108 -17.11 -16.09 -8.45
N TRP A 109 -15.97 -15.57 -8.93
CA TRP A 109 -15.00 -14.88 -8.07
C TRP A 109 -15.61 -13.65 -7.38
N ALA A 110 -16.37 -12.83 -8.11
CA ALA A 110 -17.01 -11.66 -7.54
C ALA A 110 -18.04 -12.02 -6.46
N LEU A 111 -18.73 -13.16 -6.57
CA LEU A 111 -19.61 -13.70 -5.53
C LEU A 111 -18.83 -14.10 -4.27
N VAL A 112 -17.70 -14.81 -4.42
CA VAL A 112 -16.84 -15.17 -3.29
C VAL A 112 -16.38 -13.91 -2.54
N GLN A 113 -15.89 -12.92 -3.29
CA GLN A 113 -15.46 -11.63 -2.72
C GLN A 113 -16.62 -10.87 -2.06
N PHE A 114 -17.83 -10.93 -2.63
CA PHE A 114 -19.03 -10.37 -2.00
C PHE A 114 -19.35 -11.09 -0.69
N ILE A 115 -19.34 -12.43 -0.66
CA ILE A 115 -19.62 -13.24 0.53
C ILE A 115 -18.64 -12.88 1.66
N ARG A 116 -17.33 -12.88 1.40
CA ARG A 116 -16.32 -12.52 2.41
C ARG A 116 -16.49 -11.10 2.94
N ARG A 117 -16.66 -10.11 2.05
CA ARG A 117 -16.82 -8.70 2.44
C ARG A 117 -18.12 -8.46 3.21
N ARG A 118 -19.21 -9.09 2.78
CA ARG A 118 -20.51 -8.98 3.42
C ARG A 118 -20.48 -9.61 4.81
N THR A 119 -19.82 -10.75 4.97
CA THR A 119 -19.58 -11.36 6.29
C THR A 119 -18.84 -10.42 7.21
N GLY A 120 -17.75 -9.80 6.73
CA GLY A 120 -17.01 -8.78 7.49
C GLY A 120 -17.85 -7.58 7.91
N SER A 121 -18.94 -7.25 7.22
CA SER A 121 -19.87 -6.18 7.63
C SER A 121 -20.82 -6.56 8.78
N PHE A 122 -20.91 -7.86 9.11
CA PHE A 122 -21.68 -8.38 10.23
C PHE A 122 -20.82 -8.70 11.44
N VAL A 123 -19.50 -8.84 11.27
CA VAL A 123 -18.55 -9.01 12.37
C VAL A 123 -18.31 -7.65 13.02
N GLU A 124 -18.66 -7.51 14.29
CA GLU A 124 -18.37 -6.29 15.05
C GLU A 124 -16.85 -6.20 15.27
N ALA A 125 -16.23 -5.14 14.74
CA ALA A 125 -14.82 -4.88 14.97
C ALA A 125 -14.55 -4.66 16.47
N PRO A 126 -13.43 -5.14 17.02
CA PRO A 126 -13.06 -4.87 18.41
C PRO A 126 -13.07 -3.36 18.70
N ALA A 127 -13.62 -2.98 19.85
CA ALA A 127 -13.61 -1.58 20.27
C ALA A 127 -12.17 -1.10 20.49
N PHE A 128 -11.85 0.08 19.95
CA PHE A 128 -10.53 0.69 20.11
C PHE A 128 -10.22 1.01 21.59
N VAL A 129 -9.01 0.63 22.02
CA VAL A 129 -8.44 0.89 23.33
C VAL A 129 -7.21 1.81 23.17
N PRO A 130 -7.28 3.08 23.61
CA PRO A 130 -6.22 4.07 23.39
C PRO A 130 -4.84 3.69 23.96
N GLY A 131 -4.79 2.98 25.09
CA GLY A 131 -3.56 2.52 25.71
C GLY A 131 -3.43 1.01 25.66
N ALA A 132 -2.25 0.49 25.32
CA ALA A 132 -1.94 -0.93 25.45
C ALA A 132 -0.91 -1.22 26.53
N ASP A 133 -0.37 -0.21 27.22
CA ASP A 133 0.67 -0.44 28.22
C ASP A 133 0.19 -1.38 29.34
N GLY A 134 0.98 -2.42 29.61
CA GLY A 134 0.68 -3.42 30.62
C GLY A 134 -0.34 -4.49 30.20
N GLU A 135 -1.00 -4.36 29.05
CA GLU A 135 -1.93 -5.36 28.54
C GLU A 135 -1.22 -6.69 28.27
N VAL A 136 -1.85 -7.79 28.68
CA VAL A 136 -1.30 -9.15 28.51
C VAL A 136 -2.15 -9.89 27.49
N ILE A 137 -1.50 -10.35 26.44
CA ILE A 137 -2.12 -11.00 25.30
C ILE A 137 -1.60 -12.43 25.19
N GLY A 138 -2.51 -13.40 25.11
CA GLY A 138 -2.19 -14.78 24.79
C GLY A 138 -2.29 -14.99 23.28
N SER A 139 -1.17 -15.31 22.65
CA SER A 139 -1.10 -15.87 21.29
C SER A 139 -1.05 -17.40 21.36
N GLU A 140 -1.24 -18.06 20.24
CA GLU A 140 -1.19 -19.52 20.08
C GLU A 140 0.16 -20.10 20.48
N ARG A 141 1.24 -19.33 20.32
CA ARG A 141 2.62 -19.78 20.57
C ARG A 141 3.25 -19.18 21.81
N HIS A 142 2.79 -18.00 22.27
CA HIS A 142 3.37 -17.28 23.40
C HIS A 142 2.33 -16.49 24.18
N THR A 143 2.66 -16.06 25.39
CA THR A 143 1.96 -14.95 26.04
C THR A 143 2.93 -13.79 26.16
N PHE A 144 2.45 -12.58 25.88
CA PHE A 144 3.26 -11.37 25.96
C PHE A 144 2.53 -10.25 26.67
N ARG A 145 3.29 -9.35 27.27
CA ARG A 145 2.84 -8.08 27.79
C ARG A 145 3.29 -6.97 26.84
N ILE A 146 2.43 -6.00 26.62
CA ILE A 146 2.76 -4.80 25.86
C ILE A 146 3.40 -3.77 26.79
N GLU A 147 4.48 -3.15 26.33
CA GLU A 147 5.14 -2.02 26.97
C GLU A 147 5.13 -0.82 26.05
N THR A 148 4.60 0.31 26.49
CA THR A 148 4.76 1.57 25.75
C THR A 148 6.17 2.11 25.98
N ILE A 149 6.93 2.28 24.91
CA ILE A 149 8.28 2.85 24.95
C ILE A 149 8.22 4.37 24.94
N VAL A 150 7.44 4.93 24.01
CA VAL A 150 7.13 6.36 23.93
C VAL A 150 5.70 6.56 23.41
N ASP A 151 5.10 7.66 23.82
CA ASP A 151 3.88 8.23 23.26
C ASP A 151 4.14 9.65 22.71
N GLY A 152 3.08 10.37 22.34
CA GLY A 152 3.20 11.75 21.87
C GLY A 152 3.75 11.90 20.45
N LEU A 153 3.85 10.79 19.70
CA LEU A 153 4.15 10.82 18.28
C LEU A 153 2.93 11.23 17.47
N GLU A 154 3.16 11.73 16.26
CA GLU A 154 2.13 12.27 15.39
C GLU A 154 2.11 11.53 14.05
N THR A 155 1.31 10.47 13.97
CA THR A 155 1.26 9.56 12.80
C THR A 155 2.65 8.98 12.48
N PRO A 156 3.28 8.24 13.42
CA PRO A 156 4.57 7.61 13.17
C PRO A 156 4.48 6.69 11.95
N TRP A 157 5.49 6.70 11.08
CA TRP A 157 5.49 5.99 9.79
C TRP A 157 6.47 4.81 9.76
N ALA A 158 7.74 5.01 10.10
CA ALA A 158 8.73 3.93 10.14
C ALA A 158 9.63 4.00 11.36
N LEU A 159 10.22 2.84 11.67
CA LEU A 159 11.17 2.62 12.75
C LEU A 159 12.48 2.06 12.20
N ALA A 160 13.61 2.57 12.69
CA ALA A 160 14.90 1.93 12.41
C ALA A 160 15.86 2.03 13.60
N PHE A 161 16.54 0.93 13.94
CA PHE A 161 17.52 0.92 15.02
C PHE A 161 18.91 1.33 14.54
N LEU A 162 19.54 2.22 15.29
CA LEU A 162 20.96 2.50 15.18
C LEU A 162 21.77 1.41 15.90
N PRO A 163 23.04 1.17 15.49
CA PRO A 163 23.90 0.17 16.13
C PRO A 163 24.16 0.37 17.62
N ASP A 164 23.97 1.59 18.14
CA ASP A 164 24.11 1.92 19.56
C ASP A 164 22.82 1.72 20.38
N GLY A 165 21.75 1.21 19.74
CA GLY A 165 20.47 0.92 20.38
C GLY A 165 19.48 2.07 20.39
N ARG A 166 19.86 3.27 19.92
CA ARG A 166 18.91 4.34 19.66
C ARG A 166 17.99 3.95 18.51
N MET A 167 16.79 4.51 18.48
CA MET A 167 15.80 4.25 17.44
C MET A 167 15.46 5.56 16.73
N LEU A 168 15.45 5.53 15.40
CA LEU A 168 14.91 6.60 14.56
C LEU A 168 13.44 6.34 14.28
N VAL A 169 12.64 7.39 14.32
CA VAL A 169 11.20 7.36 13.98
C VAL A 169 10.87 8.51 13.06
N THR A 170 10.27 8.21 11.91
CA THR A 170 9.66 9.23 11.05
C THR A 170 8.21 9.47 11.47
N GLU A 171 7.78 10.71 11.45
CA GLU A 171 6.37 11.09 11.62
C GLU A 171 5.87 11.67 10.30
N ARG A 172 4.70 11.23 9.82
CA ARG A 172 4.19 11.60 8.48
C ARG A 172 4.20 13.11 8.24
N ARG A 173 4.07 13.91 9.30
CA ARG A 173 4.10 15.38 9.25
C ARG A 173 5.44 16.04 8.94
N GLY A 174 6.49 15.28 8.67
CA GLY A 174 7.74 15.84 8.14
C GLY A 174 8.93 15.74 9.10
N THR A 175 8.77 15.11 10.25
CA THR A 175 9.80 15.06 11.30
C THR A 175 10.49 13.71 11.33
N LEU A 176 11.78 13.75 11.64
CA LEU A 176 12.56 12.62 12.11
C LEU A 176 12.85 12.83 13.59
N ARG A 177 12.62 11.80 14.41
CA ARG A 177 12.84 11.81 15.86
C ARG A 177 13.80 10.71 16.25
N ILE A 178 14.50 10.90 17.36
CA ILE A 178 15.37 9.91 17.97
C ILE A 178 14.74 9.50 19.30
N ILE A 179 14.62 8.19 19.53
CA ILE A 179 14.27 7.62 20.83
C ILE A 179 15.53 7.03 21.43
N ALA A 180 15.86 7.47 22.64
CA ALA A 180 16.98 6.98 23.44
C ALA A 180 16.52 6.83 24.89
N ASP A 181 16.83 5.70 25.52
CA ASP A 181 16.49 5.44 26.94
C ASP A 181 14.99 5.63 27.28
N GLY A 182 14.10 5.41 26.31
CA GLY A 182 12.65 5.61 26.47
C GLY A 182 12.19 7.08 26.40
N GLU A 183 13.08 7.99 26.02
CA GLU A 183 12.76 9.41 25.83
C GLU A 183 12.78 9.78 24.34
N LEU A 184 11.83 10.62 23.95
CA LEU A 184 11.70 11.16 22.60
C LEU A 184 12.46 12.49 22.47
N SER A 185 13.37 12.60 21.51
CA SER A 185 14.11 13.83 21.24
C SER A 185 13.22 14.95 20.69
N GLU A 186 13.72 16.18 20.63
CA GLU A 186 13.20 17.19 19.70
C GLU A 186 13.37 16.72 18.24
N PRO A 187 12.59 17.25 17.27
CA PRO A 187 12.78 16.95 15.85
C PRO A 187 14.22 17.21 15.38
N VAL A 188 14.78 16.27 14.62
CA VAL A 188 16.05 16.46 13.91
C VAL A 188 15.90 17.66 12.98
N ALA A 189 16.77 18.65 13.14
CA ALA A 189 16.68 19.88 12.37
C ALA A 189 17.19 19.66 10.94
N GLY A 190 16.62 20.39 9.97
CA GLY A 190 17.13 20.39 8.59
C GLY A 190 16.75 19.17 7.75
N THR A 191 15.83 18.31 8.22
CA THR A 191 15.23 17.25 7.38
C THR A 191 14.49 17.86 6.17
N PRO A 192 14.27 17.07 5.10
CA PRO A 192 13.51 17.52 3.94
C PRO A 192 12.13 18.10 4.30
N GLU A 193 11.75 19.19 3.62
CA GLU A 193 10.37 19.68 3.65
C GLU A 193 9.46 18.72 2.86
N VAL A 194 8.31 18.38 3.44
CA VAL A 194 7.41 17.37 2.88
C VAL A 194 6.07 17.95 2.47
N TRP A 195 5.45 17.33 1.47
CA TRP A 195 4.03 17.50 1.19
C TRP A 195 3.23 16.53 2.07
N GLU A 196 2.56 17.02 3.11
CA GLU A 196 1.70 16.18 3.95
C GLU A 196 0.24 16.25 3.52
N ARG A 197 -0.27 15.16 2.96
CA ARG A 197 -1.70 14.94 2.72
C ARG A 197 -1.97 13.47 2.45
N GLN A 198 -2.98 12.92 3.10
CA GLN A 198 -3.36 11.51 2.94
C GLN A 198 -2.19 10.53 3.14
N ASP A 199 -1.65 9.90 2.09
CA ASP A 199 -0.52 8.96 2.20
C ASP A 199 0.84 9.68 2.13
N ALA A 200 0.85 10.96 1.73
CA ALA A 200 2.05 11.77 1.56
C ALA A 200 2.60 12.26 2.91
N GLY A 201 3.93 12.36 3.03
CA GLY A 201 4.61 12.91 4.20
C GLY A 201 6.11 12.60 4.23
N MET A 202 6.69 12.64 5.43
CA MET A 202 7.92 11.90 5.72
C MET A 202 7.54 10.44 5.92
N LEU A 203 8.15 9.54 5.17
CA LEU A 203 7.72 8.15 5.07
C LEU A 203 8.75 7.26 5.70
N ASP A 204 9.58 6.57 4.92
CA ASP A 204 10.44 5.54 5.47
C ASP A 204 11.80 6.06 5.96
N VAL A 205 12.41 5.29 6.85
CA VAL A 205 13.79 5.46 7.30
C VAL A 205 14.53 4.13 7.29
N ALA A 206 15.71 4.10 6.69
CA ALA A 206 16.59 2.93 6.72
C ALA A 206 18.02 3.34 7.12
N ILE A 207 18.70 2.43 7.81
CA ILE A 207 20.08 2.63 8.25
C ILE A 207 21.00 1.86 7.32
N HIS A 208 22.08 2.50 6.85
CA HIS A 208 23.08 1.81 6.05
C HIS A 208 23.68 0.63 6.84
N PRO A 209 23.92 -0.55 6.24
CA PRO A 209 24.48 -1.70 6.97
C PRO A 209 25.84 -1.39 7.65
N GLN A 210 26.63 -0.52 7.02
CA GLN A 210 27.90 0.02 7.53
C GLN A 210 27.78 1.37 8.27
N TYR A 211 26.62 1.67 8.87
CA TYR A 211 26.36 2.96 9.54
C TYR A 211 27.42 3.35 10.58
N ALA A 212 27.96 2.36 11.32
CA ALA A 212 29.00 2.61 12.32
C ALA A 212 30.27 3.26 11.72
N ASP A 213 30.53 3.04 10.43
CA ASP A 213 31.69 3.59 9.72
C ASP A 213 31.35 4.86 8.93
N ASN A 214 30.16 4.92 8.32
CA ASN A 214 29.83 5.95 7.35
C ASN A 214 28.71 6.93 7.77
N GLY A 215 27.94 6.61 8.82
CA GLY A 215 26.86 7.43 9.36
C GLY A 215 25.65 7.62 8.45
N TRP A 216 25.51 6.87 7.36
CA TRP A 216 24.47 7.09 6.36
C TRP A 216 23.09 6.59 6.83
N ILE A 217 22.11 7.48 6.76
CA ILE A 217 20.69 7.25 6.98
C ILE A 217 19.97 7.57 5.68
N TYR A 218 18.97 6.77 5.33
CA TYR A 218 18.16 6.92 4.14
C TYR A 218 16.75 7.35 4.54
N LEU A 219 16.19 8.31 3.84
CA LEU A 219 14.83 8.80 4.04
C LEU A 219 14.06 8.77 2.73
N SER A 220 12.79 8.41 2.79
CA SER A 220 11.83 8.64 1.71
C SER A 220 10.77 9.65 2.16
N TYR A 221 10.41 10.56 1.27
CA TYR A 221 9.42 11.60 1.55
C TYR A 221 8.71 12.06 0.29
N SER A 222 7.52 12.63 0.42
CA SER A 222 6.80 13.29 -0.67
C SER A 222 7.26 14.73 -0.83
N GLU A 223 7.68 15.10 -2.04
CA GLU A 223 8.03 16.47 -2.39
C GLU A 223 7.00 17.08 -3.33
N VAL A 224 6.74 18.37 -3.17
CA VAL A 224 6.08 19.17 -4.21
C VAL A 224 7.03 19.37 -5.38
N MET A 225 6.53 19.31 -6.61
CA MET A 225 7.30 19.58 -7.83
C MET A 225 8.13 20.86 -7.67
N PRO A 226 9.47 20.78 -7.77
CA PRO A 226 10.33 21.94 -7.64
C PRO A 226 9.96 23.05 -8.64
N GLY A 227 9.77 24.27 -8.13
CA GLY A 227 9.38 25.43 -8.94
C GLY A 227 7.88 25.52 -9.24
N HIS A 228 7.04 24.64 -8.71
CA HIS A 228 5.59 24.79 -8.80
C HIS A 228 5.14 26.12 -8.20
N THR A 229 4.29 26.84 -8.93
CA THR A 229 3.66 28.06 -8.45
C THR A 229 2.16 27.80 -8.35
N PRO A 230 1.57 27.87 -7.14
CA PRO A 230 0.15 27.62 -6.95
C PRO A 230 -0.70 28.55 -7.84
N SER A 231 -1.65 27.96 -8.55
CA SER A 231 -2.71 28.69 -9.24
C SER A 231 -3.68 29.33 -8.24
N ALA A 232 -4.42 30.35 -8.69
CA ALA A 232 -5.47 30.98 -7.88
C ALA A 232 -6.56 29.99 -7.42
N SER A 233 -6.80 28.90 -8.17
CA SER A 233 -7.74 27.83 -7.80
C SER A 233 -7.20 26.90 -6.71
N GLU A 234 -5.89 26.64 -6.67
CA GLU A 234 -5.24 25.92 -5.55
C GLU A 234 -5.20 26.81 -4.29
N ALA A 235 -5.17 28.13 -4.47
CA ALA A 235 -5.12 29.11 -3.39
C ALA A 235 -6.50 29.49 -2.80
N THR A 236 -7.62 28.90 -3.23
CA THR A 236 -8.97 29.40 -2.86
C THR A 236 -9.38 28.93 -1.46
N PRO A 237 -9.49 29.83 -0.46
CA PRO A 237 -10.14 29.52 0.80
C PRO A 237 -11.66 29.54 0.58
N GLY A 238 -12.38 28.50 0.99
CA GLY A 238 -13.85 28.47 0.96
C GLY A 238 -14.49 27.65 -0.16
N MET A 239 -13.88 26.54 -0.58
CA MET A 239 -14.59 25.47 -1.30
C MET A 239 -15.78 24.97 -0.47
N PRO A 240 -16.87 24.50 -1.11
CA PRO A 240 -18.00 23.91 -0.40
C PRO A 240 -17.53 22.76 0.52
N PRO A 241 -18.23 22.51 1.65
CA PRO A 241 -17.89 21.42 2.55
C PRO A 241 -17.75 20.10 1.78
N GLY A 242 -16.61 19.42 1.93
CA GLY A 242 -16.36 18.10 1.35
C GLY A 242 -15.55 18.05 0.05
N ARG A 243 -14.89 19.14 -0.37
CA ARG A 243 -13.90 19.07 -1.46
C ARG A 243 -12.65 19.90 -1.15
N ASP A 244 -11.57 19.20 -0.85
CA ASP A 244 -10.24 19.81 -0.68
C ASP A 244 -9.76 20.43 -2.00
N PRO A 245 -8.94 21.50 -1.96
CA PRO A 245 -8.28 22.00 -3.16
C PRO A 245 -7.45 20.89 -3.81
N PRO A 246 -7.24 20.91 -5.14
CA PRO A 246 -6.34 19.94 -5.77
C PRO A 246 -4.93 20.06 -5.16
N SER A 247 -4.24 18.92 -5.00
CA SER A 247 -2.85 18.94 -4.56
C SER A 247 -1.96 19.57 -5.63
N PRO A 248 -0.88 20.24 -5.22
CA PRO A 248 0.17 20.54 -6.17
C PRO A 248 0.74 19.23 -6.73
N PRO A 249 1.29 19.23 -7.96
CA PRO A 249 2.00 18.08 -8.48
C PRO A 249 3.11 17.66 -7.50
N ASN A 250 3.13 16.39 -7.11
CA ASN A 250 4.01 15.90 -6.07
C ASN A 250 4.43 14.43 -6.32
N MET A 251 5.53 14.00 -5.70
CA MET A 251 6.15 12.69 -5.90
C MET A 251 7.01 12.28 -4.71
N GLU A 252 7.18 10.98 -4.48
CA GLU A 252 8.19 10.43 -3.59
C GLU A 252 9.62 10.67 -4.08
N VAL A 253 10.52 10.96 -3.12
CA VAL A 253 11.96 11.14 -3.31
C VAL A 253 12.71 10.40 -2.23
N PHE A 254 13.83 9.82 -2.63
CA PHE A 254 14.71 9.03 -1.77
C PHE A 254 16.04 9.75 -1.63
N VAL A 255 16.45 10.01 -0.40
CA VAL A 255 17.71 10.68 -0.07
C VAL A 255 18.50 9.87 0.94
N ARG A 256 19.81 10.12 1.02
CA ARG A 256 20.61 9.77 2.18
C ARG A 256 21.20 11.02 2.82
N GLY A 257 21.59 10.92 4.07
CA GLY A 257 22.23 11.98 4.83
C GLY A 257 22.77 11.45 6.16
N ARG A 258 23.25 12.35 7.01
CA ARG A 258 23.77 12.03 8.34
C ARG A 258 23.11 12.91 9.38
N ILE A 259 23.15 12.48 10.64
CA ILE A 259 22.83 13.33 11.79
C ILE A 259 24.14 13.70 12.46
N ASN A 260 24.43 15.00 12.58
CA ASN A 260 25.62 15.49 13.29
C ASN A 260 25.43 15.48 14.82
N ASP A 261 26.49 15.83 15.57
CA ASP A 261 26.46 15.85 17.03
C ASP A 261 25.46 16.85 17.63
N ASP A 262 25.05 17.87 16.85
CA ASP A 262 24.05 18.88 17.24
C ASP A 262 22.61 18.42 16.93
N GLY A 263 22.42 17.21 16.37
CA GLY A 263 21.10 16.68 16.03
C GLY A 263 20.51 17.23 14.73
N GLU A 264 21.37 17.69 13.81
CA GLU A 264 20.97 18.24 12.51
C GLU A 264 21.23 17.24 11.38
N TRP A 265 20.30 17.22 10.41
CA TRP A 265 20.45 16.49 9.16
C TRP A 265 21.41 17.22 8.21
N VAL A 266 22.48 16.53 7.81
CA VAL A 266 23.57 17.07 7.00
C VAL A 266 23.99 16.10 5.89
N ASP A 267 24.85 16.57 4.98
CA ASP A 267 25.43 15.78 3.88
C ASP A 267 24.38 15.11 2.97
N GLN A 268 23.24 15.76 2.74
CA GLN A 268 22.16 15.17 1.98
C GLN A 268 22.54 14.91 0.51
N GLU A 269 22.29 13.70 0.05
CA GLU A 269 22.43 13.26 -1.34
C GLU A 269 21.12 12.64 -1.84
N VAL A 270 20.74 12.94 -3.09
CA VAL A 270 19.57 12.30 -3.73
C VAL A 270 19.98 10.92 -4.23
N ILE A 271 19.29 9.89 -3.74
CA ILE A 271 19.45 8.51 -4.18
C ILE A 271 18.57 8.23 -5.39
N TYR A 272 17.31 8.66 -5.31
CA TYR A 272 16.38 8.52 -6.42
C TYR A 272 15.34 9.65 -6.43
N ARG A 273 15.09 10.18 -7.62
CA ARG A 273 13.99 11.11 -7.90
C ARG A 273 13.45 10.80 -9.29
N ALA A 274 12.15 10.59 -9.39
CA ALA A 274 11.50 10.35 -10.68
C ALA A 274 11.56 11.59 -11.60
N PRO A 275 11.46 11.40 -12.93
CA PRO A 275 11.30 12.50 -13.87
C PRO A 275 10.13 13.44 -13.49
N LEU A 276 10.34 14.75 -13.63
CA LEU A 276 9.37 15.76 -13.19
C LEU A 276 8.04 15.70 -13.93
N ASP A 277 8.02 15.20 -15.16
CA ASP A 277 6.80 15.03 -15.96
C ASP A 277 5.87 13.92 -15.44
N LEU A 278 6.33 13.11 -14.49
CA LEU A 278 5.52 12.09 -13.81
C LEU A 278 4.88 12.56 -12.50
N TYR A 279 5.14 13.79 -12.06
CA TYR A 279 4.54 14.34 -10.84
C TYR A 279 3.06 14.61 -11.09
N THR A 280 2.21 14.13 -10.18
CA THR A 280 0.74 14.26 -10.31
C THR A 280 0.15 14.92 -9.07
N SER A 281 -1.09 15.39 -9.18
CA SER A 281 -1.86 15.89 -8.04
C SER A 281 -2.48 14.78 -7.18
N SER A 282 -2.05 13.52 -7.34
CA SER A 282 -2.51 12.43 -6.46
C SER A 282 -1.78 12.47 -5.12
N ASP A 283 -2.46 12.06 -4.05
CA ASP A 283 -1.92 11.90 -2.70
C ASP A 283 -1.93 10.44 -2.22
N THR A 284 -2.13 9.50 -3.15
CA THR A 284 -2.24 8.07 -2.87
C THR A 284 -1.03 7.33 -3.45
N HIS A 285 -0.80 6.13 -2.92
CA HIS A 285 0.05 5.12 -3.56
C HIS A 285 1.50 5.55 -3.82
N TYR A 286 2.17 6.12 -2.81
CA TYR A 286 3.61 6.42 -2.89
C TYR A 286 4.47 5.17 -2.72
N GLY A 287 4.01 4.16 -1.98
CA GLY A 287 4.83 3.02 -1.56
C GLY A 287 5.88 3.41 -0.53
N THR A 288 7.15 3.49 -0.95
CA THR A 288 8.33 4.11 -0.32
C THR A 288 9.14 3.33 0.72
N ARG A 289 8.83 2.06 0.94
CA ARG A 289 9.61 1.21 1.86
C ARG A 289 11.04 1.00 1.32
N LEU A 290 12.03 0.96 2.19
CA LEU A 290 13.48 0.89 1.99
C LEU A 290 14.02 -0.33 2.76
N VAL A 291 14.75 -1.22 2.08
CA VAL A 291 15.50 -2.30 2.72
C VAL A 291 16.85 -2.50 2.04
N PHE A 292 17.86 -2.85 2.82
CA PHE A 292 19.17 -3.25 2.28
C PHE A 292 19.25 -4.77 2.15
N ASP A 293 19.89 -5.27 1.09
CA ASP A 293 20.33 -6.66 1.03
C ASP A 293 21.71 -6.85 1.70
N ASP A 294 22.15 -8.10 1.82
CA ASP A 294 23.46 -8.46 2.40
C ASP A 294 24.67 -8.00 1.55
N ALA A 295 24.42 -7.44 0.36
CA ALA A 295 25.43 -6.92 -0.56
C ALA A 295 25.42 -5.38 -0.64
N ASP A 296 24.79 -4.72 0.35
CA ASP A 296 24.68 -3.26 0.49
C ASP A 296 23.91 -2.58 -0.67
N HIS A 297 23.10 -3.31 -1.44
CA HIS A 297 22.15 -2.70 -2.38
C HIS A 297 20.92 -2.20 -1.64
N LEU A 298 20.45 -1.02 -2.01
CA LEU A 298 19.20 -0.47 -1.53
C LEU A 298 18.04 -0.90 -2.44
N PHE A 299 17.03 -1.51 -1.85
CA PHE A 299 15.75 -1.77 -2.48
C PHE A 299 14.72 -0.78 -1.99
N PHE A 300 13.87 -0.32 -2.89
CA PHE A 300 12.76 0.55 -2.51
C PHE A 300 11.52 0.36 -3.37
N SER A 301 10.35 0.61 -2.78
CA SER A 301 9.08 0.55 -3.50
C SER A 301 8.59 1.91 -3.98
N ILE A 302 7.94 1.92 -5.15
CA ILE A 302 7.17 3.05 -5.66
C ILE A 302 5.80 2.52 -6.11
N GLY A 303 4.72 3.08 -5.57
CA GLY A 303 3.36 2.76 -6.01
C GLY A 303 3.01 3.39 -7.38
N GLU A 304 1.85 3.06 -7.95
CA GLU A 304 1.51 3.49 -9.32
C GLU A 304 0.87 4.90 -9.43
N ARG A 305 0.67 5.56 -8.29
CA ARG A 305 0.21 6.97 -8.19
C ARG A 305 -1.14 7.23 -8.90
N ASP A 306 -2.09 6.31 -8.73
CA ASP A 306 -3.45 6.29 -9.30
C ASP A 306 -3.54 6.20 -10.83
N VAL A 307 -2.43 5.90 -11.50
CA VAL A 307 -2.41 5.62 -12.94
C VAL A 307 -2.07 4.15 -13.18
N MET A 308 -3.10 3.31 -13.13
CA MET A 308 -3.00 1.84 -13.11
C MET A 308 -2.13 1.26 -14.25
N ALA A 309 -2.13 1.89 -15.43
CA ALA A 309 -1.32 1.45 -16.56
C ALA A 309 0.19 1.56 -16.31
N HIS A 310 0.63 2.45 -15.42
CA HIS A 310 2.05 2.62 -15.11
C HIS A 310 2.67 1.37 -14.49
N ALA A 311 1.91 0.58 -13.72
CA ALA A 311 2.42 -0.63 -13.10
C ALA A 311 2.99 -1.62 -14.12
N GLN A 312 2.39 -1.70 -15.31
CA GLN A 312 2.83 -2.54 -16.43
C GLN A 312 3.85 -1.86 -17.37
N ASP A 313 3.89 -0.53 -17.38
CA ASP A 313 4.81 0.21 -18.24
C ASP A 313 6.21 0.23 -17.61
N LEU A 314 7.18 -0.36 -18.31
CA LEU A 314 8.57 -0.43 -17.89
C LEU A 314 9.35 0.86 -18.23
N ALA A 315 8.78 1.77 -19.02
CA ALA A 315 9.38 3.07 -19.34
C ALA A 315 9.22 4.09 -18.20
N VAL A 316 8.39 3.79 -17.20
CA VAL A 316 8.15 4.64 -16.02
C VAL A 316 8.48 3.87 -14.73
N PRO A 317 8.91 4.57 -13.66
CA PRO A 317 9.30 3.95 -12.39
C PRO A 317 8.10 3.63 -11.48
N LEU A 318 6.89 3.90 -11.90
CA LEU A 318 5.70 3.83 -11.05
C LEU A 318 5.11 2.42 -10.99
N GLY A 319 4.71 1.95 -9.80
CA GLY A 319 4.18 0.60 -9.58
C GLY A 319 5.25 -0.49 -9.69
N LYS A 320 6.39 -0.27 -9.02
CA LYS A 320 7.63 -1.04 -9.14
C LYS A 320 8.27 -1.26 -7.76
N ILE A 321 9.09 -2.31 -7.68
CA ILE A 321 10.17 -2.40 -6.70
C ILE A 321 11.47 -2.15 -7.45
N HIS A 322 12.34 -1.33 -6.88
CA HIS A 322 13.61 -0.93 -7.45
C HIS A 322 14.78 -1.50 -6.66
N ARG A 323 15.93 -1.64 -7.34
CA ARG A 323 17.23 -1.96 -6.75
C ARG A 323 18.29 -1.00 -7.28
N VAL A 324 19.02 -0.36 -6.37
CA VAL A 324 20.16 0.53 -6.65
C VAL A 324 21.34 0.18 -5.73
N ASN A 325 22.55 0.64 -6.07
CA ASN A 325 23.66 0.65 -5.10
C ASN A 325 23.35 1.66 -3.97
N ASP A 326 24.07 1.59 -2.86
CA ASP A 326 23.90 2.49 -1.71
C ASP A 326 23.99 3.99 -2.09
N ASP A 327 24.70 4.35 -3.14
CA ASP A 327 24.83 5.72 -3.67
C ASP A 327 23.79 6.10 -4.75
N GLY A 328 22.84 5.21 -5.05
CA GLY A 328 21.81 5.41 -6.06
C GLY A 328 22.23 5.05 -7.49
N THR A 329 23.49 4.65 -7.73
CA THR A 329 23.92 4.16 -9.04
C THR A 329 23.28 2.79 -9.35
N ILE A 330 23.18 2.45 -10.65
CA ILE A 330 22.48 1.24 -11.08
C ILE A 330 23.42 0.02 -11.07
N PRO A 331 23.07 -1.07 -10.35
CA PRO A 331 23.79 -2.34 -10.45
C PRO A 331 23.71 -2.92 -11.87
N GLY A 332 24.85 -3.35 -12.41
CA GLY A 332 24.94 -3.82 -13.79
C GLY A 332 24.19 -5.13 -14.07
N ASP A 333 23.84 -5.87 -13.03
CA ASP A 333 23.08 -7.14 -13.07
C ASP A 333 21.58 -6.96 -12.78
N ASN A 334 21.07 -5.71 -12.71
CA ASN A 334 19.62 -5.48 -12.63
C ASN A 334 18.90 -6.14 -13.83
N PRO A 335 17.70 -6.73 -13.64
CA PRO A 335 17.02 -7.52 -14.67
C PRO A 335 16.71 -6.73 -15.95
N PHE A 336 16.57 -5.41 -15.81
CA PHE A 336 16.28 -4.49 -16.92
C PHE A 336 17.42 -3.50 -17.23
N ALA A 337 18.59 -3.64 -16.61
CA ALA A 337 19.74 -2.78 -16.92
C ALA A 337 20.15 -2.88 -18.40
N GLY A 338 20.50 -1.73 -18.98
CA GLY A 338 20.98 -1.64 -20.36
C GLY A 338 19.92 -1.86 -21.45
N ARG A 339 18.63 -1.95 -21.11
CA ARG A 339 17.54 -2.02 -22.08
C ARG A 339 17.06 -0.62 -22.46
N ASP A 340 17.08 -0.32 -23.75
CA ASP A 340 16.63 0.99 -24.26
C ASP A 340 15.14 1.22 -23.94
N GLY A 341 14.82 2.41 -23.42
CA GLY A 341 13.45 2.81 -23.11
C GLY A 341 12.85 2.14 -21.87
N VAL A 342 13.65 1.46 -21.04
CA VAL A 342 13.22 0.84 -19.79
C VAL A 342 13.95 1.48 -18.61
N VAL A 343 13.25 1.70 -17.49
CA VAL A 343 13.85 2.20 -16.26
C VAL A 343 14.80 1.13 -15.69
N PRO A 344 16.11 1.40 -15.59
CA PRO A 344 17.10 0.36 -15.33
C PRO A 344 17.19 -0.04 -13.85
N SER A 345 16.62 0.76 -12.94
CA SER A 345 16.54 0.43 -11.51
C SER A 345 15.44 -0.59 -11.19
N ILE A 346 14.52 -0.90 -12.12
CA ILE A 346 13.42 -1.83 -11.84
C ILE A 346 13.98 -3.21 -11.45
N TRP A 347 13.54 -3.72 -10.31
CA TRP A 347 13.74 -5.09 -9.87
C TRP A 347 12.54 -5.96 -10.25
N SER A 348 11.33 -5.51 -9.94
CA SER A 348 10.06 -6.14 -10.35
C SER A 348 8.98 -5.09 -10.62
N TYR A 349 7.89 -5.50 -11.27
CA TYR A 349 6.84 -4.59 -11.73
C TYR A 349 5.44 -5.21 -11.59
N GLY A 350 4.40 -4.43 -11.89
CA GLY A 350 3.02 -4.87 -11.73
C GLY A 350 2.54 -4.77 -10.29
N HIS A 351 2.99 -3.74 -9.56
CA HIS A 351 2.59 -3.47 -8.18
C HIS A 351 1.62 -2.29 -8.10
N ARG A 352 0.69 -2.31 -7.15
CA ARG A 352 -0.24 -1.21 -6.88
C ARG A 352 0.35 -0.21 -5.90
N ASN A 353 0.51 -0.64 -4.64
CA ASN A 353 1.00 0.23 -3.57
C ASN A 353 1.73 -0.56 -2.48
N PRO A 354 2.99 -0.96 -2.71
CA PRO A 354 3.80 -1.71 -1.74
C PRO A 354 4.17 -0.88 -0.51
N GLN A 355 3.76 -1.31 0.67
CA GLN A 355 3.97 -0.61 1.95
C GLN A 355 5.03 -1.27 2.85
N GLY A 356 5.29 -2.55 2.65
CA GLY A 356 6.21 -3.35 3.45
C GLY A 356 7.16 -4.15 2.57
N LEU A 357 8.40 -4.31 3.01
CA LEU A 357 9.45 -5.09 2.38
C LEU A 357 10.26 -5.73 3.51
N ALA A 358 10.56 -7.02 3.40
CA ALA A 358 11.42 -7.71 4.35
C ALA A 358 12.17 -8.86 3.68
N TRP A 359 13.42 -9.08 4.08
CA TRP A 359 14.17 -10.25 3.65
C TRP A 359 13.86 -11.44 4.53
N HIS A 360 13.51 -12.57 3.93
CA HIS A 360 13.37 -13.81 4.68
C HIS A 360 14.75 -14.26 5.20
N PRO A 361 14.94 -14.41 6.51
CA PRO A 361 16.27 -14.53 7.12
C PRO A 361 17.02 -15.81 6.71
N GLU A 362 16.31 -16.89 6.40
CA GLU A 362 16.96 -18.15 5.98
C GLU A 362 17.12 -18.30 4.46
N THR A 363 16.17 -17.81 3.67
CA THR A 363 16.14 -18.05 2.22
C THR A 363 16.72 -16.89 1.42
N GLY A 364 16.84 -15.70 2.00
CA GLY A 364 17.23 -14.48 1.30
C GLY A 364 16.20 -14.00 0.27
N ALA A 365 14.98 -14.54 0.30
CA ALA A 365 13.91 -14.08 -0.58
C ALA A 365 13.35 -12.74 -0.09
N LEU A 366 13.09 -11.81 -1.02
CA LEU A 366 12.42 -10.55 -0.70
C LEU A 366 10.92 -10.80 -0.60
N TRP A 367 10.31 -10.38 0.49
CA TRP A 367 8.86 -10.41 0.69
C TRP A 367 8.33 -8.99 0.67
N GLU A 368 7.09 -8.85 0.24
CA GLU A 368 6.43 -7.56 0.05
C GLU A 368 4.98 -7.65 0.52
N SER A 369 4.45 -6.51 0.98
CA SER A 369 3.03 -6.35 1.24
C SER A 369 2.47 -5.10 0.60
N GLU A 370 1.32 -5.22 -0.09
CA GLU A 370 0.66 -4.09 -0.75
C GLU A 370 -0.83 -3.98 -0.44
N HIS A 371 -1.31 -2.74 -0.54
CA HIS A 371 -2.73 -2.45 -0.55
C HIS A 371 -3.36 -2.80 -1.90
N GLY A 372 -4.39 -3.64 -1.87
CA GLY A 372 -5.26 -3.93 -3.01
C GLY A 372 -6.24 -2.78 -3.28
N PRO A 373 -7.14 -2.94 -4.27
CA PRO A 373 -8.21 -1.98 -4.56
C PRO A 373 -9.31 -2.07 -3.49
N SER A 374 -10.49 -2.58 -3.84
CA SER A 374 -11.48 -2.99 -2.84
C SER A 374 -11.22 -4.45 -2.47
N ALA A 375 -10.67 -4.66 -1.26
CA ALA A 375 -10.10 -5.94 -0.81
C ALA A 375 -8.94 -6.42 -1.71
N GLY A 376 -8.46 -7.65 -1.45
CA GLY A 376 -7.35 -8.23 -2.19
C GLY A 376 -6.04 -7.48 -1.94
N ASP A 377 -5.81 -7.06 -0.69
CA ASP A 377 -4.47 -6.71 -0.24
C ASP A 377 -3.59 -7.95 -0.29
N GLU A 378 -2.29 -7.82 -0.51
CA GLU A 378 -1.45 -8.97 -0.88
C GLU A 378 -0.19 -9.08 -0.01
N ILE A 379 0.31 -10.32 0.13
CA ILE A 379 1.71 -10.61 0.43
C ILE A 379 2.31 -11.34 -0.76
N ASN A 380 3.44 -10.84 -1.24
CA ASN A 380 4.16 -11.37 -2.39
C ASN A 380 5.58 -11.83 -1.99
N VAL A 381 6.10 -12.84 -2.70
CA VAL A 381 7.55 -13.12 -2.71
C VAL A 381 8.12 -12.58 -4.01
N VAL A 382 9.02 -11.60 -3.89
CA VAL A 382 9.52 -10.75 -4.96
C VAL A 382 10.78 -11.33 -5.61
N ASP A 383 10.66 -11.73 -6.88
CA ASP A 383 11.76 -12.24 -7.68
C ASP A 383 12.18 -11.23 -8.79
N PRO A 384 13.45 -11.24 -9.21
CA PRO A 384 13.95 -10.34 -10.25
C PRO A 384 13.24 -10.52 -11.59
N GLY A 385 12.84 -9.40 -12.18
CA GLY A 385 12.24 -9.30 -13.51
C GLY A 385 10.79 -9.78 -13.60
N ARG A 386 10.18 -10.15 -12.47
CA ARG A 386 8.80 -10.69 -12.44
C ARG A 386 7.74 -9.60 -12.43
N ASN A 387 6.56 -9.99 -12.90
CA ASN A 387 5.36 -9.17 -13.02
C ASN A 387 4.32 -9.64 -12.01
N TYR A 388 3.94 -8.79 -11.07
CA TYR A 388 2.95 -9.05 -10.03
C TYR A 388 1.53 -8.67 -10.45
N GLY A 389 1.37 -8.29 -11.73
CA GLY A 389 0.10 -8.36 -12.42
C GLY A 389 -0.85 -7.18 -12.25
N TRP A 390 -0.63 -6.28 -11.28
CA TRP A 390 -1.48 -5.11 -11.09
C TRP A 390 -1.64 -4.31 -12.39
N GLY A 391 -2.88 -3.91 -12.68
CA GLY A 391 -3.31 -3.30 -13.94
C GLY A 391 -3.81 -4.31 -14.98
N VAL A 392 -3.66 -5.61 -14.73
CA VAL A 392 -4.17 -6.68 -15.58
C VAL A 392 -4.92 -7.74 -14.79
N ILE A 393 -4.37 -8.17 -13.66
CA ILE A 393 -4.98 -9.11 -12.71
C ILE A 393 -5.06 -8.48 -11.32
N SER A 394 -5.98 -8.97 -10.48
CA SER A 394 -6.15 -8.53 -9.10
C SER A 394 -6.99 -9.53 -8.31
N SER A 395 -6.55 -9.90 -7.10
CA SER A 395 -7.38 -10.63 -6.13
C SER A 395 -8.53 -9.75 -5.59
N GLY A 396 -8.35 -8.43 -5.59
CA GLY A 396 -9.38 -7.46 -5.23
C GLY A 396 -10.32 -7.11 -6.37
N ILE A 397 -11.36 -6.32 -6.09
CA ILE A 397 -12.26 -5.82 -7.13
C ILE A 397 -11.85 -4.44 -7.61
N GLN A 398 -11.47 -4.36 -8.89
CA GLN A 398 -11.08 -3.13 -9.57
C GLN A 398 -11.82 -2.97 -10.90
N ARG A 399 -12.30 -1.75 -11.18
CA ARG A 399 -12.90 -1.43 -12.48
C ARG A 399 -11.85 -1.57 -13.58
N GLY A 400 -12.14 -2.40 -14.59
CA GLY A 400 -11.26 -2.62 -15.75
C GLY A 400 -10.36 -3.84 -15.66
N ILE A 401 -10.28 -4.52 -14.51
CA ILE A 401 -9.52 -5.77 -14.33
C ILE A 401 -10.50 -6.93 -14.18
N THR A 402 -10.53 -7.89 -15.11
CA THR A 402 -11.47 -9.04 -15.13
C THR A 402 -10.91 -10.35 -14.59
N GLU A 403 -9.60 -10.46 -14.50
CA GLU A 403 -8.91 -11.71 -14.22
C GLU A 403 -8.22 -11.67 -12.85
N VAL A 404 -8.12 -12.83 -12.21
CA VAL A 404 -7.38 -13.02 -10.94
C VAL A 404 -6.01 -13.65 -11.14
N SER A 405 -5.77 -14.23 -12.33
CA SER A 405 -4.51 -14.85 -12.71
C SER A 405 -4.34 -14.81 -14.23
N ARG A 406 -3.09 -14.81 -14.69
CA ARG A 406 -2.73 -14.84 -16.12
C ARG A 406 -1.31 -15.41 -16.28
N GLU A 407 -1.07 -16.18 -17.34
CA GLU A 407 0.27 -16.67 -17.67
C GLU A 407 1.28 -15.52 -17.79
N GLY A 408 2.45 -15.69 -17.17
CA GLY A 408 3.52 -14.68 -17.14
C GLY A 408 3.36 -13.60 -16.07
N MET A 409 2.36 -13.73 -15.19
CA MET A 409 2.16 -12.90 -14.02
C MET A 409 2.15 -13.78 -12.77
N GLU A 410 2.83 -13.32 -11.73
CA GLU A 410 2.90 -14.00 -10.45
C GLU A 410 1.61 -13.69 -9.65
N SER A 411 1.06 -14.72 -9.01
CA SER A 411 -0.05 -14.56 -8.07
C SER A 411 0.47 -14.30 -6.65
N PRO A 412 -0.28 -13.59 -5.81
CA PRO A 412 0.12 -13.40 -4.42
C PRO A 412 0.15 -14.73 -3.67
N ILE A 413 1.03 -14.83 -2.67
CA ILE A 413 1.12 -16.01 -1.80
C ILE A 413 -0.08 -16.06 -0.86
N VAL A 414 -0.55 -14.89 -0.44
CA VAL A 414 -1.80 -14.71 0.29
C VAL A 414 -2.40 -13.36 -0.07
N TYR A 415 -3.73 -13.29 -0.07
CA TYR A 415 -4.47 -12.05 -0.16
C TYR A 415 -5.47 -11.91 1.00
N PHE A 416 -5.84 -10.68 1.34
CA PHE A 416 -6.73 -10.38 2.46
C PHE A 416 -8.09 -9.87 1.96
N THR A 417 -9.14 -10.60 2.34
CA THR A 417 -10.54 -10.19 2.17
C THR A 417 -11.32 -10.59 3.44
N PRO A 418 -11.93 -9.63 4.18
CA PRO A 418 -11.97 -8.17 3.93
C PRO A 418 -10.61 -7.47 4.04
N THR A 419 -10.56 -6.19 3.66
CA THR A 419 -9.34 -5.36 3.63
C THR A 419 -8.63 -5.34 4.99
N LEU A 420 -7.34 -5.66 4.97
CA LEU A 420 -6.40 -5.50 6.08
C LEU A 420 -5.73 -4.11 6.02
N ALA A 421 -5.44 -3.66 4.79
CA ALA A 421 -4.50 -2.58 4.47
C ALA A 421 -3.13 -2.80 5.12
N PRO A 422 -2.35 -3.79 4.63
CA PRO A 422 -1.08 -4.18 5.22
C PRO A 422 -0.03 -3.06 5.08
N ALA A 423 0.78 -2.87 6.11
CA ALA A 423 1.81 -1.86 6.16
C ALA A 423 3.20 -2.47 6.35
N GLY A 424 3.94 -2.12 7.41
CA GLY A 424 5.23 -2.75 7.69
C GLY A 424 5.11 -4.26 7.90
N ILE A 425 6.11 -4.98 7.40
CA ILE A 425 6.28 -6.41 7.59
C ILE A 425 7.69 -6.70 8.08
N GLU A 426 7.85 -7.72 8.92
CA GLU A 426 9.15 -8.10 9.47
C GLU A 426 9.19 -9.60 9.79
N PHE A 427 10.29 -10.27 9.44
CA PHE A 427 10.48 -11.66 9.82
C PHE A 427 11.03 -11.75 11.23
N TYR A 428 10.37 -12.55 12.07
CA TYR A 428 10.84 -12.72 13.43
C TYR A 428 12.05 -13.64 13.51
N SER A 429 13.16 -13.12 14.04
CA SER A 429 14.44 -13.82 14.19
C SER A 429 15.03 -13.75 15.62
N GLY A 430 14.31 -13.15 16.57
CA GLY A 430 14.78 -12.95 17.94
C GLY A 430 14.66 -14.17 18.86
N ASP A 431 15.40 -14.14 19.97
CA ASP A 431 15.35 -15.16 21.03
C ASP A 431 14.12 -15.08 21.96
N PRO A 432 13.55 -13.89 22.29
CA PRO A 432 12.43 -13.80 23.23
C PRO A 432 11.16 -14.60 22.88
N PHE A 433 10.88 -14.81 21.58
CA PHE A 433 9.68 -15.51 21.10
C PHE A 433 10.05 -16.69 20.17
N PRO A 434 10.67 -17.78 20.68
CA PRO A 434 11.20 -18.85 19.82
C PRO A 434 10.14 -19.55 18.96
N GLY A 435 8.89 -19.64 19.44
CA GLY A 435 7.74 -20.14 18.66
C GLY A 435 7.28 -19.22 17.51
N TRP A 436 7.86 -18.04 17.34
CA TRP A 436 7.60 -17.13 16.23
C TRP A 436 8.75 -17.10 15.20
N THR A 437 9.85 -17.81 15.43
CA THR A 437 11.00 -17.82 14.49
C THR A 437 10.53 -18.15 13.07
N ASN A 438 10.98 -17.34 12.11
CA ASN A 438 10.60 -17.39 10.69
C ASN A 438 9.11 -17.08 10.40
N SER A 439 8.32 -16.67 11.39
CA SER A 439 7.00 -16.10 11.12
C SER A 439 7.15 -14.69 10.56
N LEU A 440 6.27 -14.33 9.62
CA LEU A 440 6.15 -12.96 9.13
C LEU A 440 5.15 -12.21 10.03
N LEU A 441 5.58 -11.09 10.60
CA LEU A 441 4.72 -10.15 11.29
C LEU A 441 4.20 -9.12 10.29
N VAL A 442 2.90 -8.84 10.31
CA VAL A 442 2.23 -7.95 9.35
C VAL A 442 1.40 -6.92 10.10
N GLY A 443 1.72 -5.64 9.91
CA GLY A 443 0.92 -4.54 10.42
C GLY A 443 -0.33 -4.31 9.56
N GLY A 444 -1.49 -4.12 10.19
CA GLY A 444 -2.75 -3.79 9.53
C GLY A 444 -3.25 -2.40 9.88
N LEU A 445 -3.41 -1.55 8.87
CA LEU A 445 -3.91 -0.18 9.05
C LEU A 445 -5.44 -0.15 9.19
N TRP A 446 -6.16 -0.76 8.25
CA TRP A 446 -7.63 -0.79 8.29
C TRP A 446 -8.12 -1.84 9.28
N GLY A 447 -7.47 -3.01 9.28
CA GLY A 447 -7.74 -4.08 10.24
C GLY A 447 -7.40 -3.71 11.69
N GLN A 448 -6.60 -2.66 11.92
CA GLN A 448 -6.16 -2.22 13.25
C GLN A 448 -5.50 -3.35 14.06
N GLU A 449 -4.76 -4.20 13.36
CA GLU A 449 -4.25 -5.45 13.90
C GLU A 449 -2.77 -5.64 13.64
N LEU A 450 -2.13 -6.40 14.53
CA LEU A 450 -0.86 -7.06 14.23
C LEU A 450 -1.16 -8.52 13.97
N ARG A 451 -0.74 -9.02 12.81
CA ARG A 451 -0.93 -10.41 12.39
C ARG A 451 0.41 -11.13 12.33
N ARG A 452 0.40 -12.42 12.63
CA ARG A 452 1.52 -13.34 12.47
C ARG A 452 1.16 -14.40 11.43
N LEU A 453 2.02 -14.58 10.45
CA LEU A 453 1.89 -15.61 9.42
C LEU A 453 2.98 -16.67 9.64
N GLU A 454 2.60 -17.94 9.77
CA GLU A 454 3.56 -19.04 9.77
C GLU A 454 3.93 -19.36 8.32
N ILE A 455 5.23 -19.37 8.03
CA ILE A 455 5.77 -19.57 6.69
C ILE A 455 6.47 -20.93 6.60
N THR A 456 6.16 -21.69 5.56
CA THR A 456 6.92 -22.89 5.18
C THR A 456 7.37 -22.76 3.73
N GLY A 457 8.69 -22.61 3.52
CA GLY A 457 9.22 -22.34 2.18
C GLY A 457 8.75 -20.99 1.64
N ARG A 458 7.88 -21.00 0.63
CA ARG A 458 7.27 -19.80 0.04
C ARG A 458 5.76 -19.73 0.26
N GLU A 459 5.22 -20.53 1.18
CA GLU A 459 3.79 -20.63 1.44
C GLU A 459 3.46 -20.12 2.85
N VAL A 460 2.31 -19.47 2.98
CA VAL A 460 1.70 -19.14 4.28
C VAL A 460 0.85 -20.34 4.71
N THR A 461 1.25 -21.00 5.78
CA THR A 461 0.57 -22.23 6.27
C THR A 461 -0.42 -21.96 7.38
N HIS A 462 -0.30 -20.83 8.08
CA HIS A 462 -1.20 -20.44 9.15
C HIS A 462 -1.20 -18.92 9.35
N GLN A 463 -2.31 -18.37 9.84
CA GLN A 463 -2.43 -16.96 10.17
C GLN A 463 -3.05 -16.78 11.55
N GLU A 464 -2.51 -15.84 12.30
CA GLU A 464 -2.96 -15.52 13.65
C GLU A 464 -3.03 -14.01 13.85
N VAL A 465 -4.17 -13.50 14.31
CA VAL A 465 -4.27 -12.11 14.78
C VAL A 465 -3.73 -12.04 16.21
N LEU A 466 -2.62 -11.33 16.41
CA LEU A 466 -2.01 -11.17 17.73
C LEU A 466 -2.82 -10.19 18.58
N PHE A 467 -3.27 -9.08 18.01
CA PHE A 467 -4.22 -8.15 18.64
C PHE A 467 -4.91 -7.32 17.56
N ALA A 468 -6.09 -6.77 17.85
CA ALA A 468 -6.89 -5.97 16.90
C ALA A 468 -7.64 -4.77 17.54
N GLN A 469 -7.39 -4.49 18.81
CA GLN A 469 -8.11 -3.47 19.60
C GLN A 469 -7.26 -2.22 19.88
N PHE A 470 -6.04 -2.17 19.34
CA PHE A 470 -4.98 -1.27 19.78
C PHE A 470 -4.64 -0.20 18.72
N GLY A 471 -5.56 0.03 17.79
CA GLY A 471 -5.40 1.02 16.73
C GLY A 471 -4.62 0.48 15.55
N ARG A 472 -4.31 1.38 14.64
CA ARG A 472 -3.68 1.05 13.35
C ARG A 472 -2.24 0.65 13.59
N VAL A 473 -1.80 -0.47 13.01
CA VAL A 473 -0.40 -0.88 13.04
C VAL A 473 0.26 -0.48 11.73
N ARG A 474 1.16 0.50 11.81
CA ARG A 474 1.85 1.06 10.65
C ARG A 474 3.18 0.38 10.39
N ASP A 475 3.96 0.12 11.43
CA ASP A 475 5.26 -0.51 11.27
C ASP A 475 5.52 -1.55 12.34
N VAL A 476 6.30 -2.56 11.99
CA VAL A 476 6.77 -3.60 12.90
C VAL A 476 8.23 -3.87 12.58
N VAL A 477 9.08 -3.87 13.62
CA VAL A 477 10.51 -4.16 13.50
C VAL A 477 10.96 -5.03 14.66
N VAL A 478 11.96 -5.88 14.43
CA VAL A 478 12.63 -6.64 15.49
C VAL A 478 13.84 -5.84 15.97
N GLY A 479 13.85 -5.50 17.26
CA GLY A 479 14.97 -4.76 17.85
C GLY A 479 16.22 -5.62 18.01
N PRO A 480 17.39 -4.98 18.23
CA PRO A 480 18.65 -5.69 18.47
C PRO A 480 18.64 -6.56 19.75
N ASP A 481 17.67 -6.32 20.63
CA ASP A 481 17.40 -7.13 21.82
C ASP A 481 16.44 -8.32 21.56
N GLY A 482 16.00 -8.49 20.31
CA GLY A 482 15.12 -9.57 19.86
C GLY A 482 13.63 -9.37 20.18
N TYR A 483 13.24 -8.25 20.78
CA TYR A 483 11.82 -7.94 20.98
C TYR A 483 11.19 -7.35 19.71
N VAL A 484 9.87 -7.47 19.64
CA VAL A 484 9.08 -6.86 18.56
C VAL A 484 8.67 -5.46 18.98
N TYR A 485 8.96 -4.48 18.13
CA TYR A 485 8.56 -3.08 18.29
C TYR A 485 7.52 -2.74 17.22
N VAL A 486 6.52 -1.97 17.61
CA VAL A 486 5.36 -1.66 16.75
C VAL A 486 5.07 -0.17 16.79
N ALA A 487 5.05 0.47 15.61
CA ALA A 487 4.54 1.82 15.44
C ALA A 487 3.03 1.79 15.29
N ARG A 488 2.34 2.39 16.26
CA ARG A 488 0.87 2.47 16.30
C ARG A 488 0.38 3.87 16.01
N GLN A 489 -0.83 3.94 15.46
CA GLN A 489 -1.56 5.18 15.24
C GLN A 489 -3.00 5.03 15.73
N ASP A 490 -3.56 6.09 16.31
CA ASP A 490 -4.99 6.09 16.63
C ASP A 490 -5.82 5.96 15.34
N PRO A 491 -7.02 5.35 15.43
CA PRO A 491 -7.84 5.04 14.26
C PRO A 491 -8.29 6.27 13.47
N THR A 492 -8.38 6.13 12.15
CA THR A 492 -8.98 7.08 11.22
C THR A 492 -9.98 6.38 10.31
N GLY A 493 -10.85 7.14 9.64
CA GLY A 493 -11.80 6.62 8.66
C GLY A 493 -13.17 6.30 9.24
N GLY A 494 -13.91 5.42 8.54
CA GLY A 494 -15.30 5.10 8.85
C GLY A 494 -15.50 4.67 10.30
N GLY A 495 -16.51 5.23 10.98
CA GLY A 495 -16.83 4.88 12.38
C GLY A 495 -15.97 5.57 13.45
N THR A 496 -14.87 6.23 13.08
CA THR A 496 -13.96 6.88 14.06
C THR A 496 -14.29 8.36 14.32
N GLY A 497 -14.99 9.01 13.39
CA GLY A 497 -15.18 10.47 13.42
C GLY A 497 -13.92 11.28 13.02
N VAL A 498 -12.84 10.59 12.62
CA VAL A 498 -11.57 11.19 12.19
C VAL A 498 -11.36 10.92 10.70
N ALA A 499 -11.00 11.94 9.92
CA ALA A 499 -10.77 11.77 8.48
C ALA A 499 -9.52 10.91 8.21
N LEU A 500 -9.51 10.14 7.12
CA LEU A 500 -8.32 9.34 6.70
C LEU A 500 -7.07 10.21 6.48
N THR A 501 -7.27 11.47 6.08
CA THR A 501 -6.22 12.44 5.84
C THR A 501 -5.72 13.12 7.11
N ALA A 502 -6.44 12.99 8.22
CA ALA A 502 -6.01 13.60 9.48
C ALA A 502 -4.75 12.90 10.00
N SER A 503 -3.93 13.67 10.70
CA SER A 503 -2.89 13.10 11.54
C SER A 503 -3.49 12.70 12.88
N THR A 504 -3.03 11.58 13.40
CA THR A 504 -3.49 11.04 14.67
C THR A 504 -2.33 10.83 15.65
N PRO A 505 -2.62 10.84 16.96
CA PRO A 505 -1.64 10.42 17.96
C PRO A 505 -1.11 9.02 17.65
N GLY A 506 0.15 8.78 17.99
CA GLY A 506 0.78 7.49 17.87
C GLY A 506 1.73 7.20 19.02
N SER A 507 2.16 5.95 19.08
CA SER A 507 3.09 5.45 20.09
C SER A 507 3.95 4.35 19.51
N ILE A 508 5.11 4.12 20.14
CA ILE A 508 5.91 2.93 19.90
C ILE A 508 5.70 1.99 21.08
N ILE A 509 5.25 0.78 20.80
CA ILE A 509 5.10 -0.28 21.80
C ILE A 509 6.12 -1.39 21.55
N ARG A 510 6.48 -2.11 22.61
CA ARG A 510 7.32 -3.30 22.61
C ARG A 510 6.53 -4.49 23.14
N LEU A 511 6.68 -5.65 22.50
CA LEU A 511 6.11 -6.91 22.98
C LEU A 511 7.16 -7.65 23.82
N VAL A 512 6.84 -7.93 25.07
CA VAL A 512 7.74 -8.62 26.02
C VAL A 512 7.10 -9.95 26.45
N PRO A 513 7.80 -11.10 26.37
CA PRO A 513 7.27 -12.37 26.85
C PRO A 513 6.80 -12.25 28.30
N SER A 514 5.62 -12.79 28.55
CA SER A 514 5.01 -12.81 29.87
C SER A 514 4.77 -14.27 30.25
N VAL A 515 5.35 -14.68 31.37
CA VAL A 515 5.02 -15.98 31.96
C VAL A 515 3.74 -15.76 32.74
N LEU A 516 2.60 -16.18 32.19
CA LEU A 516 1.45 -16.42 33.06
C LEU A 516 1.88 -17.53 34.02
N ARG A 517 2.20 -17.16 35.27
CA ARG A 517 2.13 -18.13 36.36
C ARG A 517 0.67 -18.53 36.41
N ASP A 518 0.40 -19.73 35.94
CA ASP A 518 -0.91 -20.36 35.94
C ASP A 518 -1.47 -20.33 37.36
N ALA A 519 -2.25 -19.30 37.70
CA ALA A 519 -2.82 -19.11 39.04
C ALA A 519 -3.98 -20.10 39.30
N ARG A 520 -4.14 -21.13 38.46
CA ARG A 520 -5.12 -22.20 38.58
C ARG A 520 -4.51 -23.56 38.97
N LEU A 521 -3.25 -23.59 39.39
CA LEU A 521 -2.60 -24.78 39.97
C LEU A 521 -1.90 -24.46 41.31
N LEU A 522 -2.61 -23.86 42.27
CA LEU A 522 -2.27 -23.89 43.70
C LEU A 522 -3.51 -24.16 44.56
#